data_AF-A0A2H0LGW0-F1
#
_entry.id   AF-A0A2H0LGW0-F1
#
_cell.length_a   1.000
_cell.length_b   1.000
_cell.length_c   1.000
_cell.angle_alpha   90.00
_cell.angle_beta   90.00
_cell.angle_gamma   90.00
#
_symmetry.space_group_name_H-M   'P 1'
#
loop_
_entity.id
_entity.type
_entity.pdbx_description
1 polymer ?
#
loop_
_entity_poly.entity_id
_entity_poly.type
_entity_poly.pdbx_seq_one_letter_code
_entity_poly.pdbx_strand_id
1 'polypeptide(L)' 'MAEVTVQPLKNGPLLVKGPIQLLDAQGKPMTVPQGQPIALCRCGHSANKPFCDGSHQKAGFQG' A
#
# COMPACT_ATOMS: atom_id res chain seq x y z
N MET A 1 14.62 -12.12 -11.58
CA MET A 1 14.61 -10.73 -11.10
C MET A 1 13.19 -10.45 -10.67
N ALA A 2 12.93 -10.11 -9.40
CA ALA A 2 11.55 -9.92 -8.95
C ALA A 2 11.00 -8.64 -9.60
N GLU A 3 10.14 -8.80 -10.61
CA GLU A 3 9.51 -7.68 -11.33
C GLU A 3 8.61 -6.86 -10.38
N VAL A 4 8.12 -7.50 -9.32
CA VAL A 4 7.33 -6.89 -8.25
C VAL A 4 8.03 -7.08 -6.91
N THR A 5 8.16 -5.99 -6.15
CA THR A 5 8.68 -6.01 -4.78
C THR A 5 7.63 -5.46 -3.83
N VAL A 6 7.49 -6.11 -2.67
CA VAL A 6 6.62 -5.67 -1.57
C VAL A 6 7.52 -5.52 -0.35
N GLN A 7 7.72 -4.29 0.10
CA GLN A 7 8.61 -3.98 1.22
C GLN A 7 7.82 -3.38 2.39
N PRO A 8 7.79 -4.02 3.56
CA PRO A 8 7.27 -3.39 4.77
C PRO A 8 8.21 -2.29 5.25
N LEU A 9 7.70 -1.08 5.43
CA LEU A 9 8.44 0.02 6.07
C LEU A 9 8.25 -0.05 7.58
N LYS A 10 9.33 0.16 8.34
CA LYS A 10 9.31 0.20 9.82
C LYS A 10 8.25 1.20 10.30
N ASN A 11 7.33 0.73 11.14
CA ASN A 11 6.21 1.51 11.69
C ASN A 11 5.33 2.14 10.60
N GLY A 12 5.30 1.55 9.41
CA GLY A 12 4.76 2.17 8.21
C GLY A 12 4.06 1.21 7.25
N PRO A 13 3.72 1.73 6.05
CA PRO A 13 2.97 1.00 5.04
C PRO A 13 3.78 -0.08 4.33
N LEU A 14 3.10 -0.87 3.51
CA LEU A 14 3.73 -1.75 2.52
C LEU A 14 4.03 -0.94 1.27
N LEU A 15 5.30 -0.82 0.91
CA LEU A 15 5.74 -0.19 -0.32
C LEU A 15 5.79 -1.25 -1.42
N VAL A 16 4.87 -1.17 -2.38
CA VAL A 16 4.82 -2.07 -3.53
C VAL A 16 5.39 -1.36 -4.76
N LYS A 17 6.35 -1.98 -5.43
CA LYS A 17 6.95 -1.47 -6.68
C LYS A 17 6.92 -2.54 -7.76
N GLY A 18 6.61 -2.15 -8.98
CA GLY A 18 6.57 -3.06 -10.13
C GLY A 18 5.27 -2.91 -10.94
N PRO A 19 5.14 -3.66 -12.04
CA PRO A 19 3.91 -3.71 -12.82
C PRO A 19 2.88 -4.53 -12.04
N ILE A 20 2.02 -3.85 -11.28
CA ILE A 20 0.97 -4.47 -10.49
C ILE A 20 -0.41 -4.03 -10.96
N GLN A 21 -1.38 -4.93 -10.81
CA GLN A 21 -2.80 -4.62 -10.91
C GLN A 21 -3.38 -4.71 -9.50
N LEU A 22 -3.99 -3.62 -9.06
CA LEU A 22 -4.68 -3.58 -7.78
C LEU A 22 -6.17 -3.84 -8.03
N LEU A 23 -6.74 -4.84 -7.36
CA LEU A 23 -8.16 -5.16 -7.48
C LEU A 23 -8.88 -4.74 -6.18
N ASP A 24 -10.15 -4.36 -6.30
CA ASP A 24 -11.02 -4.17 -5.13
C ASP A 24 -11.59 -5.51 -4.63
N ALA A 25 -12.44 -5.46 -3.60
CA ALA A 25 -13.06 -6.64 -3.00
C ALA A 25 -14.00 -7.40 -3.98
N GLN A 26 -14.42 -6.74 -5.05
CA GLN A 26 -15.28 -7.28 -6.11
C GLN A 26 -14.46 -7.76 -7.31
N GLY A 27 -13.13 -7.67 -7.27
CA GLY A 27 -12.24 -8.05 -8.35
C GLY A 27 -12.13 -7.00 -9.46
N LYS A 28 -12.64 -5.78 -9.28
CA LYS A 28 -12.53 -4.71 -10.25
C LYS A 28 -11.15 -4.05 -10.17
N PRO A 29 -10.48 -3.81 -11.31
CA PRO A 29 -9.23 -3.05 -11.33
C PRO A 29 -9.40 -1.63 -10.79
N MET A 30 -8.54 -1.27 -9.86
CA MET A 30 -8.43 0.08 -9.32
C MET A 30 -7.35 0.86 -10.07
N THR A 31 -7.60 2.14 -10.28
CA THR A 31 -6.64 3.05 -10.92
C THR A 31 -5.45 3.25 -10.01
N VAL A 32 -4.29 2.71 -10.41
CA VAL A 32 -3.00 2.97 -9.76
C VAL A 32 -2.03 3.54 -10.79
N PRO A 33 -1.14 4.48 -10.41
CA PRO A 33 -0.16 5.01 -11.33
C PRO A 33 0.82 3.92 -11.77
N GLN A 34 0.87 3.62 -13.06
CA GLN A 34 1.81 2.64 -13.59
C GLN A 34 3.25 3.13 -13.41
N GLY A 35 4.13 2.26 -12.91
CA GLY A 35 5.54 2.54 -12.72
C GLY A 35 5.90 3.34 -11.46
N GLN A 36 4.92 3.78 -10.66
CA GLN A 36 5.19 4.42 -9.37
C GLN A 36 5.05 3.44 -8.21
N PRO A 37 5.88 3.58 -7.15
CA PRO A 37 5.66 2.86 -5.90
C PRO A 37 4.29 3.23 -5.30
N ILE A 38 3.51 2.23 -4.90
CA ILE A 38 2.29 2.45 -4.12
C ILE A 38 2.54 2.12 -2.65
N ALA A 39 1.97 2.92 -1.77
CA ALA A 39 1.99 2.69 -0.33
C ALA A 39 0.63 2.12 0.10
N LEU A 40 0.60 0.85 0.50
CA LEU A 40 -0.60 0.21 1.02
C LEU A 40 -0.65 0.28 2.55
N CYS A 41 -1.83 0.56 3.08
CA CYS A 41 -2.07 0.64 4.50
C CYS A 41 -1.81 -0.72 5.16
N ARG A 42 -0.94 -0.71 6.17
CA ARG A 42 -0.67 -1.87 7.03
C ARG A 42 -1.18 -1.68 8.46
N CYS A 43 -1.44 -0.44 8.87
CA CYS A 43 -1.83 -0.11 10.24
C CYS A 43 -3.33 -0.24 10.52
N GLY A 44 -4.19 -0.41 9.50
CA GLY A 44 -5.65 -0.46 9.67
C GLY A 44 -6.35 0.89 9.87
N HIS A 45 -5.62 1.97 10.13
CA HIS A 45 -6.19 3.28 10.49
C HIS A 45 -6.37 4.25 9.31
N SER A 46 -5.95 3.89 8.10
CA SER A 46 -6.13 4.77 6.92
C SER A 46 -7.60 5.04 6.64
N ALA A 47 -7.94 6.29 6.32
CA ALA A 47 -9.26 6.66 5.80
C ALA A 47 -9.39 6.38 4.29
N ASN A 48 -8.26 6.25 3.58
CA ASN A 48 -8.21 6.01 2.14
C ASN A 48 -7.77 4.57 1.82
N LYS A 49 -8.39 3.57 2.45
CA LYS A 49 -8.04 2.16 2.22
C LYS A 49 -8.29 1.77 0.75
N PRO A 50 -7.42 0.94 0.14
CA PRO A 50 -6.29 0.21 0.75
C PRO A 50 -4.98 1.01 0.84
N PHE A 51 -4.96 2.28 0.43
CA PHE A 51 -3.77 3.12 0.42
C PHE A 51 -3.41 3.66 1.80
N CYS A 52 -2.13 3.99 1.97
CA CYS A 52 -1.64 4.68 3.14
C CYS A 52 -1.83 6.19 2.99
N ASP A 53 -2.44 6.82 3.99
CA ASP A 53 -2.70 8.26 4.09
C ASP A 53 -1.86 8.95 5.18
N GLY A 54 -0.95 8.22 5.82
CA GLY A 54 -0.13 8.71 6.94
C GLY A 54 -0.73 8.46 8.33
N SER A 55 -1.95 7.92 8.42
CA SER A 55 -2.62 7.65 9.71
C SER A 55 -1.85 6.68 10.63
N HIS A 56 -0.90 5.90 10.10
CA HIS A 56 -0.01 5.04 10.89
C HIS A 56 0.83 5.82 11.92
N GLN A 57 1.20 7.07 11.63
CA GLN A 57 1.96 7.90 12.56
C GLN A 57 1.11 8.31 13.76
N LYS A 58 -0.11 8.80 13.49
CA LYS A 58 -1.07 9.22 14.52
C LYS A 58 -1.56 8.03 15.35
N ALA A 59 -1.71 6.86 14.73
CA ALA A 59 -2.11 5.63 15.38
C ALA A 59 -0.99 4.96 16.19
N GLY A 60 0.25 5.47 16.14
CA GLY A 60 1.39 4.88 16.85
C GLY A 60 1.69 3.45 16.40
N PHE A 61 1.49 3.14 15.12
CA PHE A 61 1.66 1.79 14.58
C PHE A 61 3.11 1.31 14.76
N GLN A 62 3.27 0.11 15.30
CA GLN A 62 4.57 -0.55 15.51
C GLN A 62 4.59 -1.87 14.76
N GLY A 63 5.49 -1.99 13.77
CA GLY A 63 5.61 -3.20 12.94
C GLY A 63 6.53 -3.07 11.75
#